data_AF-A0A183E808-F1
#
_entry.id   AF-A0A183E808-F1
#
_cell.length_a   1.000
_cell.length_b   1.000
_cell.length_c   1.000
_cell.angle_alpha   90.00
_cell.angle_beta   90.00
_cell.angle_gamma   90.00
#
_symmetry.space_group_name_H-M   'P 1'
#
loop_
_entity.id
_entity.type
_entity.pdbx_description
1 polymer ?
#
loop_
_entity_poly.entity_id
_entity_poly.type
_entity_poly.pdbx_seq_one_letter_code
_entity_poly.pdbx_strand_id
1 'polypeptide(L)'
;MKKVALLRPFGRNLIVNPSGEDGFKGWKVEMNGGDGFKIERPPEGCANYIGMENVSVAFATSYHWCRKYQIIDLCKEGIEVSNVFWYNIS
;
A
#
# COMPACT_ATOMS: atom_id res chain seq x y z
N MET A 1 17.23 22.67 -9.66
CA MET A 1 17.29 21.19 -9.54
C MET A 1 15.86 20.64 -9.66
N LYS A 2 15.58 19.61 -10.47
CA LYS A 2 14.19 19.12 -10.69
C LYS A 2 13.70 18.27 -9.51
N LYS A 3 12.43 18.39 -9.10
CA LYS A 3 11.84 17.65 -7.95
C LYS A 3 11.99 16.13 -8.06
N VAL A 4 11.84 15.59 -9.27
CA VAL A 4 12.01 14.15 -9.55
C VAL A 4 13.40 13.61 -9.13
N ALA A 5 14.45 14.42 -9.28
CA ALA A 5 15.81 14.01 -8.90
C ALA A 5 16.03 14.07 -7.38
N LEU A 6 15.34 14.99 -6.70
CA LEU A 6 15.41 15.13 -5.25
C LEU A 6 14.62 14.00 -4.55
N LEU A 7 13.38 13.77 -4.99
CA LEU A 7 12.44 12.87 -4.33
C LEU A 7 12.57 11.42 -4.75
N ARG A 8 13.25 11.15 -5.87
CA ARG A 8 13.50 9.81 -6.44
C ARG A 8 12.24 8.92 -6.34
N PRO A 9 11.12 9.33 -6.95
CA PRO A 9 9.84 8.64 -6.78
C PRO A 9 9.80 7.22 -7.33
N PHE A 10 10.67 6.90 -8.29
CA PHE A 10 10.67 5.61 -8.98
C PHE A 10 11.45 4.54 -8.20
N GLY A 11 11.02 3.29 -8.32
CA GLY A 11 11.72 2.14 -7.69
C GLY A 11 11.44 1.95 -6.20
N ARG A 12 10.46 2.65 -5.62
CA ARG A 12 10.00 2.45 -4.24
C ARG A 12 8.49 2.27 -4.16
N ASN A 13 8.03 1.64 -3.09
CA ASN A 13 6.61 1.56 -2.78
C ASN A 13 6.12 2.92 -2.25
N LEU A 14 5.06 3.46 -2.83
CA LEU A 14 4.42 4.71 -2.40
C LEU A 14 3.25 4.45 -1.43
N ILE A 15 2.80 3.19 -1.29
CA ILE A 15 1.81 2.80 -0.29
C ILE A 15 2.47 2.83 1.08
N VAL A 16 1.93 3.62 2.00
CA VAL A 16 2.41 3.63 3.38
C VAL A 16 1.79 2.47 4.15
N ASN A 17 2.55 1.88 5.09
CA ASN A 17 2.06 0.80 5.95
C ASN A 17 1.34 -0.35 5.17
N PRO A 18 2.00 -0.95 4.16
CA PRO A 18 1.35 -1.93 3.28
C PRO A 18 0.93 -3.21 4.01
N SER A 19 1.67 -3.63 5.04
CA SER A 19 1.45 -4.85 5.81
C SER A 19 0.53 -4.67 7.03
N GLY A 20 0.38 -3.44 7.55
CA GLY A 20 -0.33 -3.19 8.81
C GLY A 20 0.57 -3.18 10.05
N GLU A 21 1.88 -3.06 9.86
CA GLU A 21 2.87 -2.90 10.94
C GLU A 21 2.51 -1.73 11.88
N ASP A 22 1.96 -0.64 11.32
CA ASP A 22 1.47 0.53 12.07
C ASP A 22 -0.07 0.56 12.16
N GLY A 23 -0.70 -0.61 12.17
CA GLY A 23 -2.14 -0.78 12.19
C GLY A 23 -2.82 -0.20 10.95
N PHE A 24 -3.76 0.73 11.10
CA PHE A 24 -4.43 1.40 9.98
C PHE A 24 -3.82 2.77 9.62
N LYS A 25 -2.65 3.13 10.18
CA LYS A 25 -2.00 4.40 9.86
C LYS A 25 -1.80 4.53 8.34
N GLY A 26 -2.23 5.65 7.78
CA GLY A 26 -2.18 5.94 6.35
C GLY A 26 -3.30 5.32 5.52
N TRP A 27 -4.13 4.43 6.09
CA TRP A 27 -5.30 3.84 5.43
C TRP A 27 -6.58 4.56 5.86
N LYS A 28 -7.47 4.82 4.90
CA LYS A 28 -8.86 5.17 5.20
C LYS A 28 -9.71 3.92 5.08
N VAL A 29 -10.32 3.50 6.19
CA VAL A 29 -11.26 2.38 6.21
C VAL A 29 -12.63 2.90 5.74
N GLU A 30 -13.10 2.37 4.63
CA GLU A 30 -14.39 2.71 4.02
C GLU A 30 -15.50 1.78 4.51
N MET A 31 -15.19 0.49 4.63
CA MET A 31 -16.12 -0.54 5.08
C MET A 31 -15.41 -1.46 6.07
N ASN A 32 -16.10 -1.84 7.13
CA ASN A 32 -15.56 -2.66 8.20
C ASN A 32 -16.61 -3.68 8.67
N GLY A 33 -17.12 -4.49 7.74
CA GLY A 33 -18.21 -5.43 7.99
C GLY A 33 -17.80 -6.62 8.86
N GLY A 34 -18.80 -7.29 9.44
CA GLY A 34 -18.59 -8.43 10.33
C GLY A 34 -17.86 -7.99 11.59
N ASP A 35 -16.83 -8.73 11.98
CA ASP A 35 -15.95 -8.36 13.10
C ASP A 35 -14.90 -7.30 12.71
N GLY A 36 -14.99 -6.79 11.48
CA GLY A 36 -14.08 -5.80 10.92
C GLY A 36 -12.74 -6.37 10.46
N PHE A 37 -11.84 -5.48 10.07
CA PHE A 37 -10.46 -5.83 9.79
C PHE A 37 -9.73 -6.19 11.08
N LYS A 38 -9.01 -7.31 11.06
CA LYS A 38 -8.03 -7.69 12.08
C LYS A 38 -6.62 -7.47 11.52
N ILE A 39 -5.68 -7.09 12.40
CA ILE A 39 -4.25 -7.09 12.08
C ILE A 39 -3.67 -8.36 12.69
N GLU A 40 -3.15 -9.24 11.84
CA GLU A 40 -2.62 -10.53 12.26
C GLU A 40 -1.10 -10.52 12.29
N ARG A 41 -0.52 -11.20 13.28
CA ARG A 41 0.92 -11.24 13.57
C ARG A 41 1.33 -12.60 14.16
N PRO A 42 1.83 -13.56 13.37
CA PRO A 42 1.88 -13.57 11.90
C PRO A 42 0.48 -13.75 11.28
N PRO A 43 0.34 -13.56 9.94
CA PRO A 43 -0.90 -13.88 9.23
C PRO A 43 -1.30 -15.35 9.41
N GLU A 44 -2.54 -15.58 9.82
CA GLU A 44 -3.06 -16.93 10.09
C GLU A 44 -3.52 -17.60 8.77
N GLY A 45 -3.32 -18.92 8.65
CA GLY A 45 -3.73 -19.67 7.45
C GLY A 45 -2.89 -19.41 6.18
N CYS A 46 -1.81 -18.63 6.29
CA CYS A 46 -0.98 -18.20 5.17
C CYS A 46 0.39 -18.91 5.06
N ALA A 47 0.74 -19.77 6.01
CA ALA A 47 2.09 -20.34 6.13
C ALA A 47 2.56 -21.20 4.93
N ASN A 48 1.64 -21.72 4.12
CA ASN A 48 1.96 -22.63 3.01
C ASN A 48 2.11 -21.93 1.65
N TYR A 49 1.99 -20.59 1.59
CA TYR A 49 2.09 -19.86 0.32
C TYR A 49 3.54 -19.45 0.03
N ILE A 50 4.00 -19.76 -1.17
CA ILE A 50 5.31 -19.34 -1.69
C ILE A 50 5.44 -17.81 -1.61
N GLY A 51 6.54 -17.32 -1.05
CA GLY A 51 6.81 -15.89 -0.91
C GLY A 51 6.21 -15.22 0.33
N MET A 52 5.53 -15.96 1.22
CA MET A 52 5.06 -15.44 2.51
C MET A 52 6.07 -15.60 3.65
N GLU A 53 7.23 -16.21 3.39
CA GLU A 53 8.31 -16.42 4.37
C GLU A 53 8.81 -15.13 5.05
N ASN A 54 8.58 -13.97 4.44
CA ASN A 54 9.00 -12.67 4.98
C ASN A 54 7.81 -11.75 5.38
N VAL A 55 6.57 -12.26 5.42
CA VAL A 55 5.39 -11.45 5.78
C VAL A 55 5.02 -11.70 7.24
N SER A 56 5.41 -10.78 8.11
CA SER A 56 5.16 -10.86 9.56
C SER A 56 3.81 -10.30 10.00
N VAL A 57 3.17 -9.47 9.16
CA VAL A 57 1.91 -8.77 9.49
C VAL A 57 1.01 -8.69 8.26
N ALA A 58 -0.29 -8.89 8.44
CA ALA A 58 -1.28 -8.69 7.40
C ALA A 58 -2.61 -8.17 7.95
N PHE A 59 -3.42 -7.62 7.05
CA PHE A 59 -4.83 -7.30 7.31
C PHE A 59 -5.69 -8.50 6.93
N ALA A 60 -6.47 -9.03 7.88
CA ALA A 60 -7.48 -10.04 7.63
C ALA A 60 -8.87 -9.40 7.57
N THR A 61 -9.69 -9.82 6.61
CA THR A 61 -11.09 -9.40 6.49
C THR A 61 -12.01 -10.34 7.27
N SER A 62 -13.23 -9.89 7.56
CA SER A 62 -14.26 -10.72 8.20
C SER A 62 -15.23 -11.33 7.17
N TYR A 63 -16.34 -11.90 7.64
CA TYR A 63 -17.38 -12.56 6.83
C TYR A 63 -18.29 -11.58 6.05
N HIS A 64 -18.10 -10.27 6.22
CA HIS A 64 -18.71 -9.22 5.40
C HIS A 64 -17.65 -8.28 4.82
N TRP A 65 -18.06 -7.43 3.88
CA TRP A 65 -17.15 -6.54 3.16
C TRP A 65 -16.32 -5.64 4.09
N CYS A 66 -15.01 -5.78 3.97
CA CYS A 66 -14.02 -4.89 4.54
C CYS A 66 -13.29 -4.18 3.38
N ARG A 67 -13.23 -2.85 3.40
CA ARG A 67 -12.59 -2.02 2.37
C ARG A 67 -11.77 -0.92 3.01
N LYS A 68 -10.54 -0.75 2.53
CA LYS A 68 -9.66 0.36 2.89
C LYS A 68 -8.92 0.86 1.66
N TYR A 69 -8.63 2.15 1.64
CA TYR A 69 -7.92 2.77 0.51
C TYR A 69 -6.88 3.79 0.97
N GLN A 70 -5.97 4.11 0.07
CA GLN A 70 -5.07 5.26 0.14
C GLN A 70 -5.19 6.04 -1.17
N ILE A 71 -5.06 7.36 -1.09
CA ILE A 71 -4.98 8.23 -2.26
C ILE A 71 -3.56 8.77 -2.30
N ILE A 72 -2.80 8.42 -3.34
CA ILE A 72 -1.42 8.84 -3.52
C ILE A 72 -1.39 10.02 -4.50
N ASP A 73 -0.82 11.14 -4.05
CA ASP A 73 -0.59 12.31 -4.88
C ASP A 73 0.80 12.20 -5.53
N LEU A 74 0.82 11.70 -6.77
CA LEU A 74 2.07 11.47 -7.52
C LEU A 74 2.89 12.76 -7.71
N CYS A 75 2.24 13.93 -7.82
CA CYS A 75 2.92 15.21 -7.94
C CYS A 75 3.68 15.57 -6.66
N LYS A 76 3.10 15.30 -5.48
CA LYS A 76 3.80 15.46 -4.19
C LYS A 76 4.96 14.49 -4.04
N GLU A 77 4.86 13.29 -4.62
CA GLU A 77 5.96 12.32 -4.66
C GLU A 77 7.05 12.71 -5.67
N GLY A 78 6.84 13.72 -6.52
CA GLY A 78 7.82 14.22 -7.49
C GLY A 78 7.65 13.68 -8.92
N ILE A 79 6.55 12.98 -9.19
CA ILE A 79 6.15 12.53 -10.52
C ILE A 79 5.22 13.60 -11.10
N GLU A 80 5.82 14.55 -11.81
CA GLU A 80 5.07 15.60 -12.50
C GLU A 80 4.53 15.08 -13.85
N VAL A 81 3.36 15.57 -14.25
CA VAL A 81 2.66 15.19 -15.50
C VAL A 81 3.55 15.35 -16.74
N SER A 82 4.43 16.35 -16.76
CA SER A 82 5.40 16.58 -17.83
C SER A 82 6.44 15.45 -17.98
N ASN A 83 6.61 14.58 -16.99
CA ASN A 83 7.53 13.43 -17.04
C ASN A 83 6.83 12.13 -17.49
N VAL A 84 5.48 12.09 -17.50
CA VAL A 84 4.70 10.88 -17.78
C VAL A 84 4.44 10.71 -19.29
N PHE A 85 4.39 11.81 -20.05
CA PHE A 85 4.15 11.77 -21.50
C PHE A 85 5.37 11.41 -22.35
N TRP A 86 6.60 11.61 -21.86
CA TRP A 86 7.81 11.31 -22.64
C TRP A 86 8.18 9.83 -22.67
N TYR A 87 7.65 9.00 -21.77
CA TYR A 87 7.99 7.56 -21.72
C TYR A 87 7.12 6.65 -22.61
N ASN A 88 6.15 7.21 -23.35
CA ASN A 88 5.29 6.46 -24.29
C ASN A 88 5.53 6.82 -25.77
N ILE A 89 6.60 7.55 -26.09
CA ILE A 89 7.04 7.81 -27.47
C ILE A 89 8.57 7.78 -27.53
N SER A 90 9.15 6.58 -27.55
CA SER A 90 10.49 6.30 -28.07
C SER A 90 10.61 4.82 -28.41
#